data_AF-A0AAW6IV18-F1
#
_entry.id   AF-A0AAW6IV18-F1
#
_cell.length_a   1.000
_cell.length_b   1.000
_cell.length_c   1.000
_cell.angle_alpha   90.00
_cell.angle_beta   90.00
_cell.angle_gamma   90.00
#
_symmetry.space_group_name_H-M   'P 1'
#
loop_
_entity.id
_entity.type
_entity.pdbx_description
1 polymer ?
#
loop_
_entity_poly.entity_id
_entity_poly.type
_entity_poly.pdbx_seq_one_letter_code
_entity_poly.pdbx_strand_id
1 'polypeptide(L)'
;MVEVVIRFEINNDSLTLDDIDDCLFEAGFDDAIISHSGGGTIAIELTRDAISHAKLVESVVATVMSVIPSAKVIHASSDSWQTSQKQNINPIKNKDLANPRVDVSISRIRSQQKLRSIAEIEDGDIVDIPDDKELLHPARYFEALYLHKFRAQGLSNSDLSKVLGLSVEQFSDFLKGNEGVAITFAKRLEEVTGMPSEFWLRTQSKFDNSRK
;
A
#
# COMPACT_ATOMS: atom_id res chain seq x y z
N MET A 1 -18.84 -0.29 -22.97
CA MET A 1 -17.64 -0.33 -22.12
C MET A 1 -17.08 -1.74 -22.03
N VAL A 2 -15.79 -1.86 -22.28
CA VAL A 2 -14.99 -3.08 -22.21
C VAL A 2 -13.85 -2.80 -21.25
N GLU A 3 -13.74 -3.65 -20.23
CA GLU A 3 -12.66 -3.61 -19.25
C GLU A 3 -11.54 -4.54 -19.70
N VAL A 4 -10.31 -4.08 -19.57
CA VAL A 4 -9.11 -4.79 -20.02
C VAL A 4 -7.98 -4.55 -19.03
N VAL A 5 -7.27 -5.63 -18.72
CA VAL A 5 -5.99 -5.60 -18.00
C VAL A 5 -4.92 -6.21 -18.90
N ILE A 6 -3.90 -5.42 -19.22
CA ILE A 6 -2.76 -5.87 -20.03
C ILE A 6 -1.47 -5.74 -19.23
N ARG A 7 -0.65 -6.78 -19.26
CA ARG A 7 0.64 -6.83 -18.59
C ARG A 7 1.77 -6.81 -19.62
N PHE A 8 2.75 -5.96 -19.38
CA PHE A 8 3.93 -5.80 -20.21
C PHE A 8 5.20 -6.02 -19.39
N GLU A 9 6.14 -6.75 -19.97
CA GLU A 9 7.54 -6.81 -19.54
C GLU A 9 8.28 -5.66 -20.22
N ILE A 10 8.97 -4.84 -19.43
CA ILE A 10 9.85 -3.80 -19.92
C ILE A 10 11.27 -4.29 -19.66
N ASN A 11 11.91 -4.78 -20.72
CA ASN A 11 13.33 -5.12 -20.66
C ASN A 11 14.12 -3.81 -20.57
N ASN A 12 14.71 -3.57 -19.40
CA ASN A 12 15.31 -2.31 -18.94
C ASN A 12 16.56 -1.93 -19.79
N ASP A 13 16.97 -0.66 -19.92
CA ASP A 13 17.77 0.02 -18.89
C ASP A 13 17.87 1.58 -19.00
N SER A 14 16.86 2.32 -19.44
CA SER A 14 16.97 3.81 -19.39
C SER A 14 15.74 4.60 -18.98
N LEU A 15 14.56 3.98 -18.92
CA LEU A 15 13.34 4.68 -18.53
C LEU A 15 13.09 4.47 -17.05
N THR A 16 12.98 5.58 -16.32
CA THR A 16 12.50 5.56 -14.94
C THR A 16 11.00 5.25 -14.90
N LEU A 17 10.48 4.93 -13.72
CA LEU A 17 9.03 4.72 -13.55
C LEU A 17 8.23 5.97 -13.95
N ASP A 18 8.76 7.15 -13.63
CA ASP A 18 8.15 8.43 -13.99
C ASP A 18 8.14 8.63 -15.51
N ASP A 19 9.22 8.29 -16.23
CA ASP A 19 9.27 8.39 -17.70
C ASP A 19 8.22 7.46 -18.36
N ILE A 20 7.97 6.29 -17.78
CA ILE A 20 6.94 5.35 -18.25
C ILE A 20 5.54 5.95 -18.05
N ASP A 21 5.27 6.50 -16.87
CA ASP A 21 3.97 7.08 -16.56
C ASP A 21 3.69 8.33 -17.42
N ASP A 22 4.69 9.19 -17.62
CA ASP A 22 4.59 10.36 -18.50
C ASP A 22 4.31 9.96 -19.96
N CYS A 23 5.03 8.95 -20.48
CA CYS A 23 4.79 8.44 -21.84
C CYS A 23 3.37 7.87 -22.02
N LEU A 24 2.86 7.16 -21.02
CA LEU A 24 1.51 6.61 -21.06
C LEU A 24 0.45 7.71 -20.93
N PHE A 25 0.68 8.70 -20.07
CA PHE A 25 -0.20 9.86 -19.94
C PHE A 25 -0.35 10.62 -21.28
N GLU A 26 0.77 10.97 -21.92
CA GLU A 26 0.79 11.66 -23.22
C GLU A 26 0.18 10.81 -24.35
N ALA A 27 0.25 9.49 -24.23
CA ALA A 27 -0.41 8.55 -25.15
C ALA A 27 -1.91 8.40 -24.90
N GLY A 28 -2.48 9.15 -23.95
CA GLY A 28 -3.90 9.19 -23.64
C GLY A 28 -4.35 8.01 -22.78
N PHE A 29 -3.53 7.58 -21.82
CA PHE A 29 -3.89 6.63 -20.76
C PHE A 29 -4.21 7.33 -19.42
N ASP A 30 -4.73 8.56 -19.47
CA ASP A 30 -5.16 9.34 -18.30
C ASP A 30 -6.32 8.70 -17.53
N ASP A 31 -7.09 7.85 -18.21
CA ASP A 31 -8.20 7.06 -17.69
C ASP A 31 -7.79 5.68 -17.14
N ALA A 32 -6.51 5.31 -17.25
CA ALA A 32 -6.01 3.99 -16.90
C ALA A 32 -5.31 3.96 -15.53
N ILE A 33 -5.42 2.84 -14.83
CA ILE A 33 -4.63 2.54 -13.64
C ILE A 33 -3.34 1.84 -14.08
N ILE A 34 -2.20 2.46 -13.75
CA ILE A 34 -0.87 1.89 -14.01
C ILE A 34 -0.32 1.30 -12.72
N SER A 35 0.06 0.02 -12.77
CA SER A 35 0.69 -0.68 -11.66
C SER A 35 2.09 -1.15 -12.05
N HIS A 36 3.07 -0.79 -11.24
CA HIS A 36 4.46 -1.19 -11.40
C HIS A 36 4.79 -2.36 -10.46
N SER A 37 5.53 -3.33 -10.97
CA SER A 37 6.12 -4.38 -10.14
C SER A 37 7.65 -4.26 -10.22
N GLY A 38 8.34 -4.50 -9.09
CA GLY A 38 9.78 -4.31 -8.94
C GLY A 38 10.68 -5.17 -9.85
N GLY A 39 10.10 -5.96 -10.76
CA GLY A 39 10.79 -6.77 -11.76
C GLY A 39 10.70 -6.21 -13.19
N GLY A 40 10.39 -4.93 -13.37
CA GLY A 40 10.27 -4.33 -14.71
C GLY A 40 9.00 -4.75 -15.46
N THR A 41 7.97 -5.17 -14.74
CA THR A 41 6.66 -5.49 -15.34
C THR A 41 5.65 -4.43 -14.95
N ILE A 42 4.90 -3.93 -15.93
CA ILE A 42 3.79 -3.00 -15.73
C ILE A 42 2.46 -3.68 -16.06
N ALA A 43 1.41 -3.28 -15.36
CA ALA A 43 0.04 -3.65 -15.67
C ALA A 43 -0.78 -2.38 -15.91
N ILE A 44 -1.55 -2.39 -17.00
CA ILE A 44 -2.42 -1.30 -17.42
C ILE A 44 -3.85 -1.83 -17.33
N GLU A 45 -4.65 -1.22 -16.45
CA GLU A 45 -6.07 -1.52 -16.26
C GLU A 45 -6.91 -0.33 -16.73
N LEU A 46 -7.79 -0.54 -17.70
CA LEU A 46 -8.59 0.53 -18.28
C LEU A 46 -9.95 0.02 -18.75
N THR A 47 -10.89 0.95 -18.83
CA THR A 47 -12.26 0.68 -19.27
C THR A 47 -12.66 1.69 -20.35
N ARG A 48 -12.87 1.22 -21.59
CA ARG A 48 -13.19 2.09 -22.74
C ARG A 48 -14.34 1.56 -23.56
N ASP A 49 -14.97 2.43 -24.34
CA ASP A 49 -15.97 2.00 -25.32
C ASP A 49 -15.28 1.43 -26.57
N ALA A 50 -15.38 0.11 -26.72
CA ALA A 50 -14.80 -0.62 -27.84
C ALA A 50 -15.79 -1.65 -28.39
N ILE A 51 -15.65 -1.95 -29.68
CA ILE A 51 -16.49 -2.91 -30.40
C ILE A 51 -16.25 -4.35 -29.89
N SER A 52 -15.04 -4.64 -29.41
CA SER A 52 -14.70 -5.93 -28.79
C SER A 52 -13.44 -5.83 -27.93
N HIS A 53 -13.27 -6.77 -27.00
CA HIS A 53 -12.07 -6.92 -26.19
C HIS A 53 -10.80 -7.09 -27.03
N ALA A 54 -10.83 -7.93 -28.07
CA ALA A 54 -9.68 -8.13 -28.95
C ALA A 54 -9.25 -6.82 -29.64
N LYS A 55 -10.21 -6.00 -30.10
CA LYS A 55 -9.92 -4.71 -30.72
C LYS A 55 -9.35 -3.69 -29.73
N LEU A 56 -9.86 -3.68 -28.50
CA LEU A 56 -9.33 -2.82 -27.45
C LEU A 56 -7.89 -3.24 -27.09
N VAL A 57 -7.65 -4.54 -26.90
CA VAL A 57 -6.30 -5.07 -26.61
C VAL A 57 -5.33 -4.76 -27.74
N GLU A 58 -5.69 -5.02 -29.00
CA GLU A 58 -4.86 -4.69 -30.17
C GLU A 58 -4.50 -3.20 -30.19
N SER A 59 -5.49 -2.33 -29.95
CA SER A 59 -5.30 -0.88 -29.91
C SER A 59 -4.34 -0.47 -28.79
N VAL A 60 -4.56 -0.97 -27.57
CA VAL A 60 -3.74 -0.62 -26.40
C VAL A 60 -2.31 -1.12 -26.58
N VAL A 61 -2.13 -2.37 -27.04
CA VAL A 61 -0.80 -2.95 -27.29
C VAL A 61 -0.06 -2.15 -28.36
N ALA A 62 -0.73 -1.79 -29.46
CA ALA A 62 -0.11 -0.99 -30.51
C ALA A 62 0.34 0.39 -29.99
N THR A 63 -0.50 1.06 -29.20
CA THR A 63 -0.13 2.35 -28.59
C THR A 63 1.05 2.18 -27.64
N VAL A 64 0.99 1.23 -26.69
CA VAL A 64 2.06 1.00 -25.70
C VAL A 64 3.39 0.66 -26.36
N MET A 65 3.41 -0.20 -27.38
CA MET A 65 4.64 -0.54 -28.11
C MET A 65 5.16 0.62 -28.97
N SER A 66 4.32 1.62 -29.28
CA SER A 66 4.76 2.83 -29.98
C SER A 66 5.46 3.84 -29.07
N VAL A 67 4.99 4.00 -27.82
CA VAL A 67 5.60 4.91 -26.82
C VAL A 67 6.73 4.26 -26.05
N ILE A 68 6.64 2.94 -25.81
CA ILE A 68 7.63 2.14 -25.10
C ILE A 68 8.03 0.96 -26.00
N PRO A 69 8.98 1.17 -26.94
CA PRO A 69 9.38 0.14 -27.90
C PRO A 69 9.98 -1.13 -27.26
N SER A 70 10.48 -1.04 -26.03
CA SER A 70 11.00 -2.17 -25.25
C SER A 70 9.91 -3.01 -24.57
N ALA A 71 8.65 -2.54 -24.58
CA ALA A 71 7.54 -3.23 -23.95
C ALA A 71 7.17 -4.51 -24.71
N LYS A 72 7.00 -5.60 -23.97
CA LYS A 72 6.61 -6.90 -24.48
C LYS A 72 5.38 -7.41 -23.73
N VAL A 73 4.31 -7.71 -24.46
CA VAL A 73 3.08 -8.25 -23.85
C VAL A 73 3.36 -9.63 -23.24
N ILE A 74 3.08 -9.77 -21.95
CA ILE A 74 3.15 -11.05 -21.24
C ILE A 74 1.76 -11.69 -21.19
N HIS A 75 0.72 -10.86 -20.97
CA HIS A 75 -0.62 -11.35 -20.69
C HIS A 75 -1.66 -10.25 -20.95
N ALA A 76 -2.78 -10.61 -21.58
CA ALA A 76 -3.94 -9.74 -21.70
C ALA A 76 -5.17 -10.51 -21.22
N SER A 77 -5.92 -9.96 -20.28
CA SER A 77 -7.14 -10.56 -19.77
C SER A 77 -8.20 -9.49 -19.50
N SER A 78 -9.46 -9.92 -19.51
CA SER A 78 -10.58 -9.13 -19.01
C SER A 78 -10.72 -9.22 -17.48
N ASP A 79 -9.87 -10.02 -16.83
CA ASP A 79 -9.91 -10.27 -15.39
C ASP A 79 -9.06 -9.23 -14.64
N SER A 80 -9.73 -8.32 -13.94
CA SER A 80 -9.14 -7.41 -12.96
C SER A 80 -8.34 -8.18 -11.90
N TRP A 81 -7.27 -7.55 -11.37
CA TRP A 81 -6.41 -8.10 -10.31
C TRP A 81 -7.13 -8.37 -8.97
N GLN A 82 -8.44 -8.21 -8.90
CA GLN A 82 -9.25 -8.68 -7.77
C GLN A 82 -9.49 -10.20 -7.78
N THR A 83 -9.22 -10.93 -8.87
CA THR A 83 -9.55 -12.37 -8.96
C THR A 83 -8.39 -13.35 -8.68
N SER A 84 -7.16 -12.86 -8.44
CA SER A 84 -6.04 -13.72 -7.99
C SER A 84 -5.91 -13.82 -6.47
N GLN A 85 -6.70 -13.07 -5.70
CA GLN A 85 -6.91 -13.37 -4.27
C GLN A 85 -8.16 -14.24 -4.11
N LYS A 86 -7.96 -15.56 -4.14
CA LYS A 86 -8.91 -16.64 -3.80
C LYS A 86 -10.25 -16.62 -4.57
N GLN A 87 -10.31 -17.37 -5.66
CA GLN A 87 -11.58 -17.95 -6.12
C GLN A 87 -12.10 -18.96 -5.08
N ASN A 88 -13.02 -18.53 -4.24
CA ASN A 88 -14.05 -19.41 -3.67
C ASN A 88 -15.31 -19.22 -4.51
N ILE A 89 -15.60 -20.18 -5.38
CA ILE A 89 -16.76 -20.20 -6.26
C ILE A 89 -18.00 -20.43 -5.39
N ASN A 90 -18.94 -19.48 -5.36
CA ASN A 90 -20.26 -19.66 -4.73
C ASN A 90 -21.28 -20.21 -5.75
N PRO A 91 -22.15 -21.18 -5.39
CA PRO A 91 -22.83 -22.05 -6.37
C PRO A 91 -24.24 -21.61 -6.78
N ILE A 92 -24.67 -20.38 -6.51
CA ILE A 92 -26.10 -20.06 -6.61
C ILE A 92 -26.45 -19.56 -8.02
N LYS A 93 -26.88 -20.54 -8.83
CA LYS A 93 -27.64 -20.35 -10.07
C LYS A 93 -28.86 -19.44 -9.85
N ASN A 94 -29.03 -18.52 -10.79
CA ASN A 94 -30.19 -17.69 -11.08
C ASN A 94 -31.54 -18.32 -10.71
N LYS A 95 -32.31 -17.62 -9.87
CA LYS A 95 -33.77 -17.53 -10.03
C LYS A 95 -34.25 -16.12 -9.65
N ASP A 96 -34.95 -15.53 -10.62
CA ASP A 96 -35.96 -14.48 -10.51
C ASP A 96 -35.55 -13.14 -9.88
N LEU A 97 -35.12 -12.22 -10.76
CA LEU A 97 -35.11 -10.78 -10.51
C LEU A 97 -36.56 -10.23 -10.49
N ALA A 98 -37.26 -10.43 -9.38
CA ALA A 98 -38.26 -9.48 -8.94
C ALA A 98 -37.66 -8.74 -7.75
N ASN A 99 -37.33 -7.46 -7.93
CA ASN A 99 -36.72 -6.64 -6.89
C ASN A 99 -37.80 -5.84 -6.16
N PRO A 100 -38.33 -6.28 -4.99
CA PRO A 100 -38.94 -5.35 -4.07
C PRO A 100 -37.81 -4.69 -3.27
N ARG A 101 -37.74 -3.35 -3.35
CA ARG A 101 -36.95 -2.43 -2.52
C ARG A 101 -36.29 -3.13 -1.32
N VAL A 102 -34.95 -3.22 -1.36
CA VAL A 102 -34.12 -3.79 -0.29
C VAL A 102 -34.50 -3.19 1.07
N ASP A 103 -35.11 -4.01 1.90
CA ASP A 103 -35.37 -3.74 3.31
C ASP A 103 -34.05 -3.84 4.09
N VAL A 104 -33.65 -2.70 4.65
CA VAL A 104 -32.42 -2.47 5.44
C VAL A 104 -32.26 -3.48 6.58
N SER A 105 -33.37 -4.09 7.01
CA SER A 105 -33.43 -5.09 8.09
C SER A 105 -32.67 -6.38 7.76
N ILE A 106 -32.63 -6.81 6.49
CA ILE A 106 -31.96 -8.06 6.08
C ILE A 106 -30.44 -7.92 6.10
N SER A 107 -29.93 -6.74 5.73
CA SER A 107 -28.49 -6.41 5.75
C SER A 107 -27.90 -6.54 7.16
N ARG A 108 -28.67 -6.18 8.19
CA ARG A 108 -28.24 -6.25 9.59
C ARG A 108 -28.08 -7.69 10.08
N ILE A 109 -29.02 -8.57 9.70
CA ILE A 109 -28.98 -10.00 10.05
C ILE A 109 -27.79 -10.68 9.37
N ARG A 110 -27.57 -10.40 8.08
CA ARG A 110 -26.45 -10.95 7.31
C ARG A 110 -25.08 -10.51 7.85
N SER A 111 -24.98 -9.26 8.30
CA SER A 111 -23.78 -8.72 8.96
C SER A 111 -23.49 -9.45 10.29
N GLN A 112 -24.52 -9.66 11.12
CA GLN A 112 -24.36 -10.34 12.41
C GLN A 112 -24.02 -11.83 12.25
N GLN A 113 -24.57 -12.52 11.25
CA GLN A 113 -24.18 -13.89 10.94
C GLN A 113 -22.75 -13.99 10.40
N LYS A 114 -22.32 -13.04 9.56
CA LYS A 114 -20.94 -13.00 9.03
C LYS A 114 -19.90 -12.82 10.14
N LEU A 115 -20.19 -12.01 11.16
CA LEU A 115 -19.31 -11.83 12.32
C LEU A 115 -19.18 -13.11 13.17
N ARG A 116 -20.26 -13.90 13.31
CA ARG A 116 -20.19 -15.18 14.05
C ARG A 116 -19.33 -16.22 13.36
N SER A 117 -19.30 -16.25 12.02
CA SER A 117 -18.47 -17.19 11.25
C SER A 117 -16.99 -16.83 11.20
N ILE A 118 -16.61 -15.61 11.60
CA ILE A 118 -15.20 -15.16 11.64
C ILE A 118 -14.54 -15.55 12.97
N ALA A 119 -15.32 -15.72 14.04
CA ALA A 119 -14.83 -16.13 15.36
C ALA A 119 -14.37 -17.61 15.42
N GLU A 120 -14.51 -18.38 14.34
CA GLU A 120 -14.11 -19.79 14.23
C GLU A 120 -12.79 -19.99 13.46
N ILE A 121 -12.11 -18.91 13.08
CA ILE A 121 -10.82 -18.98 12.39
C ILE A 121 -9.70 -19.21 13.42
N GLU A 122 -8.86 -20.21 13.17
CA GLU A 122 -7.74 -20.59 14.02
C GLU A 122 -6.75 -19.42 14.22
N ASP A 123 -6.38 -19.22 15.48
CA ASP A 123 -5.76 -18.07 16.15
C ASP A 123 -4.30 -17.74 15.74
N GLY A 124 -3.93 -18.01 14.48
CA GLY A 124 -2.51 -18.00 14.03
C GLY A 124 -2.11 -16.87 13.08
N ASP A 125 -3.05 -16.35 12.27
CA ASP A 125 -2.72 -15.46 11.13
C ASP A 125 -3.49 -14.13 11.14
N ILE A 126 -4.26 -13.87 12.19
CA ILE A 126 -4.86 -12.57 12.43
C ILE A 126 -3.92 -11.85 13.41
N VAL A 127 -3.28 -10.77 12.95
CA VAL A 127 -2.66 -9.83 13.87
C VAL A 127 -3.79 -9.30 14.74
N ASP A 128 -3.85 -9.75 15.98
CA ASP A 128 -4.72 -9.18 17.00
C ASP A 128 -4.36 -7.71 17.07
N ILE A 129 -5.21 -6.86 16.48
CA ILE A 129 -5.10 -5.43 16.63
C ILE A 129 -5.73 -5.18 17.99
N PRO A 130 -4.94 -4.89 19.04
CA PRO A 130 -5.53 -4.61 20.33
C PRO A 130 -6.58 -3.49 20.16
N ASP A 131 -7.77 -3.70 20.70
CA ASP A 131 -8.83 -2.68 20.76
C ASP A 131 -8.32 -1.43 21.50
N ASP A 132 -7.33 -1.66 22.37
CA ASP A 132 -6.40 -0.67 22.86
C ASP A 132 -5.55 -0.23 21.65
N LYS A 133 -6.00 0.81 20.95
CA LYS A 133 -5.11 1.63 20.10
C LYS A 133 -4.06 2.25 21.03
N GLU A 134 -3.13 1.45 21.53
CA GLU A 134 -1.97 1.91 22.27
C GLU A 134 -1.26 2.85 21.31
N LEU A 135 -1.46 4.14 21.53
CA LEU A 135 -0.86 5.17 20.72
C LEU A 135 0.64 4.93 20.83
N LEU A 136 1.27 4.69 19.68
CA LEU A 136 2.67 4.28 19.65
C LEU A 136 3.55 5.47 20.03
N HIS A 137 4.46 5.24 20.98
CA HIS A 137 5.53 6.19 21.28
C HIS A 137 6.32 6.50 20.00
N PRO A 138 6.81 7.75 19.78
CA PRO A 138 7.64 8.09 18.61
C PRO A 138 8.80 7.12 18.35
N ALA A 139 9.39 6.58 19.42
CA ALA A 139 10.46 5.59 19.30
C ALA A 139 10.07 4.31 18.56
N ARG A 140 8.80 3.89 18.58
CA ARG A 140 8.33 2.71 17.83
C ARG A 140 8.34 2.96 16.33
N TYR A 141 7.99 4.17 15.90
CA TYR A 141 8.16 4.58 14.51
C TYR A 141 9.64 4.64 14.13
N PHE A 142 10.48 5.20 15.00
CA PHE A 142 11.92 5.25 14.77
C PHE A 142 12.54 3.85 14.60
N GLU A 143 12.17 2.92 15.49
CA GLU A 143 12.61 1.53 15.46
C GLU A 143 12.17 0.81 14.17
N ALA A 144 10.88 0.86 13.86
CA ALA A 144 10.31 0.15 12.72
C ALA A 144 10.86 0.68 11.38
N LEU A 145 10.97 2.01 11.23
CA LEU A 145 11.25 2.63 9.93
C LEU A 145 12.75 2.87 9.67
N TYR A 146 13.55 3.10 10.71
CA TYR A 146 14.91 3.62 10.55
C TYR A 146 15.98 2.80 11.25
N LEU A 147 15.71 2.22 12.43
CA LEU A 147 16.75 1.55 13.21
C LEU A 147 17.37 0.36 12.45
N HIS A 148 16.57 -0.41 11.72
CA HIS A 148 17.08 -1.50 10.89
C HIS A 148 18.01 -1.01 9.76
N LYS A 149 17.68 0.13 9.15
CA LYS A 149 18.49 0.74 8.08
C LYS A 149 19.85 1.19 8.61
N PHE A 150 19.86 1.85 9.77
CA PHE A 150 21.11 2.28 10.39
C PHE A 150 21.99 1.10 10.82
N ARG A 151 21.38 0.05 11.38
CA ARG A 151 22.12 -1.18 11.73
C ARG A 151 22.73 -1.86 10.50
N ALA A 152 22.01 -1.87 9.37
CA ALA A 152 22.53 -2.39 8.11
C ALA A 152 23.72 -1.57 7.57
N GLN A 153 23.78 -0.28 7.90
CA GLN A 153 24.92 0.61 7.61
C GLN A 153 26.08 0.46 8.61
N GLY A 154 25.96 -0.44 9.59
CA GLY A 154 26.99 -0.67 10.61
C GLY A 154 26.98 0.35 11.75
N LEU A 155 25.98 1.23 11.85
CA LEU A 155 25.86 2.20 12.93
C LEU A 155 25.42 1.50 14.22
N SER A 156 26.22 1.63 15.27
CA SER A 156 25.86 1.14 16.60
C SER A 156 24.91 2.11 17.32
N ASN A 157 24.26 1.64 18.40
CA ASN A 157 23.45 2.53 19.25
C ASN A 157 24.26 3.70 19.83
N SER A 158 25.58 3.53 20.05
CA SER A 158 26.46 4.60 20.52
C SER A 158 26.74 5.63 19.44
N ASP A 159 26.81 5.22 18.18
CA ASP A 159 26.98 6.14 17.05
C ASP A 159 25.68 6.92 16.84
N LEU A 160 24.54 6.23 16.85
CA LEU A 160 23.23 6.84 16.74
C LEU A 160 22.94 7.83 17.87
N SER A 161 23.33 7.52 19.11
CA SER A 161 23.17 8.47 20.22
C SER A 161 23.96 9.75 19.98
N LYS A 162 25.21 9.66 19.49
CA LYS A 162 26.04 10.82 19.16
C LYS A 162 25.43 11.65 18.02
N VAL A 163 24.97 10.99 16.96
CA VAL A 163 24.34 11.67 15.81
C VAL A 163 23.07 12.41 16.23
N LEU A 164 22.26 11.81 17.11
CA LEU A 164 21.06 12.45 17.68
C LEU A 164 21.39 13.44 18.82
N GLY A 165 22.66 13.62 19.16
CA GLY A 165 23.13 14.50 20.23
C GLY A 165 22.57 14.13 21.61
N LEU A 166 22.34 12.85 21.86
CA LEU A 166 21.85 12.28 23.10
C LEU A 166 22.96 11.51 23.82
N SER A 167 22.84 11.39 25.14
CA SER A 167 23.61 10.37 25.87
C SER A 167 23.13 8.96 25.46
N VAL A 168 23.99 7.95 25.65
CA VAL A 168 23.62 6.55 25.37
C VAL A 168 22.42 6.12 26.21
N GLU A 169 22.32 6.63 27.44
CA GLU A 169 21.21 6.39 28.37
C GLU A 169 19.92 7.00 27.84
N GLN A 170 19.94 8.29 27.44
CA GLN A 170 18.78 8.96 26.84
C GLN A 170 18.29 8.28 25.57
N PHE A 171 19.22 7.81 24.72
CA PHE A 171 18.85 7.07 23.52
C PHE A 171 18.21 5.71 23.86
N SER A 172 18.74 4.99 24.84
CA SER A 172 18.13 3.76 25.36
C SER A 172 16.73 4.03 25.94
N ASP A 173 16.57 5.09 26.72
CA ASP A 173 15.30 5.46 27.34
C ASP A 173 14.27 5.92 26.31
N PHE A 174 14.72 6.59 25.25
CA PHE A 174 13.90 6.87 24.07
C PHE A 174 13.39 5.58 23.44
N LEU A 175 14.26 4.61 23.13
CA LEU A 175 13.85 3.32 22.55
C LEU A 175 12.88 2.53 23.43
N LYS A 176 12.95 2.70 24.76
CA LYS A 176 12.00 2.11 25.71
C LYS A 176 10.68 2.85 25.81
N GLY A 177 10.60 4.08 25.30
CA GLY A 177 9.41 4.93 25.40
C GLY A 177 9.30 5.70 26.72
N ASN A 178 10.43 5.90 27.40
CA ASN A 178 10.54 6.65 28.64
C ASN A 178 11.01 8.10 28.41
N GLU A 179 11.73 8.35 27.31
CA GLU A 179 12.18 9.69 26.92
C GLU A 179 11.24 10.27 25.86
N GLY A 180 10.63 11.41 26.17
CA GLY A 180 9.74 12.11 25.24
C GLY A 180 10.49 12.91 24.17
N VAL A 181 9.83 13.18 23.04
CA VAL A 181 10.38 13.98 21.95
C VAL A 181 10.04 15.45 22.10
N ALA A 182 11.01 16.26 22.54
CA ALA A 182 10.94 17.71 22.52
C ALA A 182 11.31 18.31 21.14
N ILE A 183 11.03 19.59 20.92
CA ILE A 183 11.26 20.30 19.64
C ILE A 183 12.71 20.16 19.14
N THR A 184 13.69 20.33 20.02
CA THR A 184 15.12 20.22 19.67
C THR A 184 15.47 18.80 19.22
N PHE A 185 14.91 17.78 19.88
CA PHE A 185 15.14 16.39 19.52
C PHE A 185 14.42 16.02 18.22
N ALA A 186 13.19 16.51 18.00
CA ALA A 186 12.45 16.32 16.76
C ALA A 186 13.21 16.85 15.52
N LYS A 187 13.88 18.01 15.64
CA LYS A 187 14.72 18.56 14.55
C LYS A 187 15.93 17.68 14.25
N ARG A 188 16.56 17.12 15.27
CA ARG A 188 17.68 16.16 15.07
C ARG A 188 17.20 14.87 14.44
N LEU A 189 16.01 14.38 14.82
CA LEU A 189 15.39 13.23 14.16
C LEU A 189 15.12 13.55 12.68
N GLU A 190 14.65 14.75 12.35
CA GLU A 190 14.45 15.18 10.97
C GLU A 190 15.75 15.19 10.16
N GLU A 191 16.82 15.76 10.70
CA GLU A 191 18.15 15.76 10.05
C GLU A 191 18.67 14.35 9.76
N VAL A 192 18.41 13.40 10.66
CA VAL A 192 18.93 12.02 10.57
C VAL A 192 18.06 11.11 9.71
N THR A 193 16.74 11.32 9.72
CA THR A 193 15.76 10.41 9.11
C THR A 193 15.13 10.97 7.84
N GLY A 194 15.26 12.29 7.60
CA GLY A 194 14.52 13.03 6.57
C GLY A 194 13.03 13.22 6.88
N MET A 195 12.55 12.77 8.04
CA MET A 195 11.14 12.84 8.41
C MET A 195 10.83 14.15 9.16
N PRO A 196 9.83 14.94 8.73
CA PRO A 196 9.57 16.28 9.29
C PRO A 196 9.43 16.29 10.81
N SER A 197 10.01 17.30 11.48
CA SER A 197 9.93 17.43 12.94
C SER A 197 8.50 17.47 13.48
N GLU A 198 7.53 17.99 12.71
CA GLU A 198 6.11 18.01 13.03
C GLU A 198 5.52 16.61 13.19
N PHE A 199 6.01 15.63 12.41
CA PHE A 199 5.56 14.25 12.54
C PHE A 199 5.89 13.73 13.95
N TRP A 200 7.15 13.88 14.37
CA TRP A 200 7.62 13.39 15.66
C TRP A 200 6.89 14.06 16.83
N LEU A 201 6.70 15.38 16.75
CA LEU A 201 5.96 16.15 17.75
C LEU A 201 4.48 15.75 17.82
N ARG A 202 3.85 15.47 16.67
CA ARG A 202 2.46 14.99 16.59
C ARG A 202 2.33 13.60 17.19
N THR A 203 3.29 12.70 16.92
CA THR A 203 3.30 11.36 17.53
C THR A 203 3.50 11.43 19.04
N GLN A 204 4.38 12.31 19.53
CA GLN A 204 4.57 12.52 20.97
C GLN A 204 3.30 13.08 21.61
N SER A 205 2.71 14.12 21.02
CA SER A 205 1.49 14.74 21.54
C SER A 205 0.33 13.74 21.63
N LYS A 206 0.20 12.85 20.63
CA LYS A 206 -0.79 11.77 20.66
C LYS A 206 -0.52 10.80 21.81
N PHE A 207 0.72 10.35 21.95
CA PHE A 207 1.14 9.45 23.02
C PHE A 207 0.92 10.02 24.42
N ASP A 208 1.27 11.30 24.62
CA ASP A 208 1.08 11.98 25.90
C ASP A 208 -0.41 12.12 26.23
N ASN A 209 -1.25 12.38 25.22
CA ASN A 209 -2.69 12.49 25.41
C ASN A 209 -3.38 11.15 25.70
N SER A 210 -2.84 9.99 25.30
CA SER A 210 -3.36 8.69 25.74
C SER A 210 -3.04 8.36 27.19
N ARG A 211 -2.05 9.01 27.79
CA ARG A 211 -1.61 8.74 29.17
C ARG A 211 -2.22 9.72 30.20
N LYS A 212 -3.09 10.62 29.76
CA LYS A 212 -3.86 11.55 30.61
C LYS A 212 -5.23 10.97 30.92
#